data_AF-A0A946HVX2-F1
#
_entry.id   AF-A0A946HVX2-F1
#
_cell.length_a   1.000
_cell.length_b   1.000
_cell.length_c   1.000
_cell.angle_alpha   90.00
_cell.angle_beta   90.00
_cell.angle_gamma   90.00
#
_symmetry.space_group_name_H-M   'P 1'
#
loop_
_entity.id
_entity.type
_entity.pdbx_description
1 polymer ?
#
loop_
_entity_poly.entity_id
_entity_poly.type
_entity_poly.pdbx_seq_one_letter_code
_entity_poly.pdbx_strand_id
1 'polypeptide(L)' 'MGWVHIHLDQGGIDRESLATDQTFNDAGAQFGLGLHYLVGDGVPQNNDLGTRWIRKAAEQGMAEAQYTLGNLK' A
#
# COMPACT_ATOMS: atom_id res chain seq x y z
N MET A 1 -47.86 -16.75 -11.32
CA MET A 1 -47.30 -15.55 -11.99
C MET A 1 -45.92 -15.37 -11.40
N GLY A 2 -44.90 -15.80 -12.14
CA GLY A 2 -43.53 -15.91 -11.66
C GLY A 2 -42.61 -15.00 -12.44
N TRP A 3 -41.52 -14.61 -11.78
CA TRP A 3 -40.27 -14.29 -12.44
C TRP A 3 -39.21 -15.15 -11.76
N VAL A 4 -39.01 -16.31 -12.36
CA VAL A 4 -37.87 -17.18 -12.15
C VAL A 4 -36.78 -16.64 -13.06
N HIS A 5 -35.72 -16.04 -12.50
CA HIS A 5 -34.49 -15.81 -13.26
C HIS A 5 -33.49 -16.90 -12.87
N ILE A 6 -33.44 -17.92 -13.73
CA ILE A 6 -32.34 -18.88 -13.81
C ILE A 6 -31.28 -18.24 -14.72
N HIS A 7 -30.10 -17.96 -14.18
CA HIS A 7 -28.86 -18.03 -14.93
C HIS A 7 -27.86 -18.79 -14.05
N LEU A 8 -27.73 -20.08 -14.35
CA LEU A 8 -26.67 -20.95 -13.84
C LEU A 8 -25.55 -20.91 -14.89
N ASP A 9 -24.39 -20.38 -14.55
CA ASP A 9 -23.10 -20.95 -14.96
C ASP A 9 -21.99 -20.47 -14.02
N GLN A 10 -21.02 -21.35 -13.81
CA GLN A 10 -20.07 -21.37 -12.73
C GLN A 10 -18.86 -20.46 -12.99
N GLY A 11 -18.54 -19.64 -11.99
CA GLY A 11 -17.21 -19.08 -11.81
C GLY A 11 -17.14 -18.65 -10.37
N GLY A 12 -16.44 -19.43 -9.53
CA GLY A 12 -16.23 -19.06 -8.14
C GLY A 12 -15.74 -17.62 -8.11
N ILE A 13 -16.54 -16.73 -7.52
CA ILE A 13 -16.03 -15.46 -7.07
C ILE A 13 -15.03 -15.81 -5.97
N ASP A 14 -13.78 -15.97 -6.38
CA ASP A 14 -12.63 -15.97 -5.52
C ASP A 14 -12.81 -14.78 -4.58
N ARG A 15 -13.16 -15.09 -3.33
CA ARG A 15 -13.19 -14.11 -2.25
C ARG A 15 -11.77 -13.68 -1.85
N GLU A 16 -10.77 -14.02 -2.68
CA GLU A 16 -9.34 -13.77 -2.54
C GLU A 16 -8.84 -12.58 -3.38
N SER A 17 -9.63 -12.01 -4.32
CA SER A 17 -9.20 -10.87 -5.15
C SER A 17 -9.66 -9.49 -4.64
N LEU A 18 -10.40 -9.43 -3.53
CA LEU A 18 -10.71 -8.16 -2.83
C LEU A 18 -9.59 -7.71 -1.87
N ALA A 19 -8.38 -8.25 -2.00
CA ALA A 19 -7.16 -7.69 -1.41
C ALA A 19 -6.71 -6.38 -2.10
N THR A 20 -7.62 -5.68 -2.79
CA THR A 20 -7.32 -4.61 -3.74
C THR A 20 -7.77 -3.22 -3.32
N ASP A 21 -8.32 -2.97 -2.12
CA ASP A 21 -8.94 -1.64 -1.89
C ASP A 21 -8.79 -0.94 -0.51
N GLN A 22 -7.94 -1.36 0.44
CA GLN A 22 -7.85 -0.63 1.73
C GLN A 22 -6.46 -0.35 2.31
N THR A 23 -5.37 -0.66 1.61
CA THR A 23 -4.03 -0.15 1.96
C THR A 23 -3.76 1.26 1.40
N PHE A 24 -4.73 1.83 0.66
CA PHE A 24 -4.60 3.07 -0.11
C PHE A 24 -4.45 4.37 0.70
N ASN A 25 -4.51 4.35 2.03
CA ASN A 25 -4.53 5.61 2.79
C ASN A 25 -3.34 5.86 3.71
N ASP A 26 -2.73 4.84 4.31
CA ASP A 26 -1.68 5.05 5.32
C ASP A 26 -0.29 4.64 4.85
N ALA A 27 -0.11 3.44 4.28
CA ALA A 27 1.22 2.97 3.88
C ALA A 27 1.83 3.79 2.74
N GLY A 28 1.05 4.08 1.69
CA GLY A 28 1.50 4.89 0.56
C GLY A 28 1.82 6.34 0.95
N ALA A 29 0.99 6.94 1.81
CA ALA A 29 1.23 8.29 2.32
C ALA A 29 2.48 8.36 3.21
N GLN A 30 2.69 7.36 4.07
CA GLN A 30 3.89 7.25 4.90
C GLN A 30 5.15 7.03 4.05
N PHE A 31 5.07 6.20 3.01
CA PHE A 31 6.18 6.02 2.07
C PHE A 31 6.52 7.32 1.33
N GLY A 32 5.52 8.01 0.80
CA GLY A 32 5.71 9.31 0.13
C GLY A 32 6.31 10.36 1.06
N LEU A 33 5.77 10.52 2.27
CA LEU A 33 6.33 11.42 3.28
C LEU A 33 7.77 11.04 3.63
N GLY A 34 8.05 9.75 3.74
CA GLY A 34 9.39 9.23 3.94
C GLY A 34 10.36 9.68 2.85
N LEU A 35 9.96 9.54 1.58
CA LEU A 35 10.74 10.00 0.43
C LEU A 35 10.95 11.52 0.44
N HIS A 36 9.93 12.31 0.76
CA HIS A 36 10.08 13.78 0.88
C HIS A 36 11.12 14.17 1.94
N TYR A 37 11.14 13.48 3.08
CA TYR A 37 12.18 13.69 4.10
C TYR A 37 13.56 13.21 3.65
N LEU A 38 13.66 12.13 2.87
CA LEU A 38 14.95 11.65 2.34
C LEU A 38 15.54 12.61 1.28
N VAL A 39 14.68 13.18 0.45
CA VAL A 39 15.07 14.07 -0.67
C VAL A 39 15.16 15.53 -0.24
N GLY A 40 14.46 15.91 0.84
CA GLY A 40 14.36 17.30 1.27
C GLY A 40 13.44 18.15 0.40
N ASP A 41 12.41 17.54 -0.21
CA ASP A 41 11.48 18.23 -1.10
C ASP A 41 10.26 18.73 -0.32
N GLY A 42 10.14 20.05 -0.18
CA GLY A 42 9.08 20.70 0.61
C GLY A 42 9.22 20.55 2.13
N VAL A 43 10.14 19.71 2.61
CA VAL A 43 10.49 19.52 4.03
C VAL A 43 12.01 19.52 4.21
N PRO A 44 12.55 19.91 5.38
CA PRO A 44 13.97 19.77 5.65
C PRO A 44 14.42 18.32 5.50
N GLN A 45 15.51 18.10 4.76
CA GLN A 45 16.06 16.75 4.58
C GLN A 45 16.38 16.14 5.95
N ASN A 46 15.80 14.98 6.22
CA ASN A 46 15.99 14.25 7.45
C ASN A 46 15.94 12.76 7.18
N ASN A 47 17.11 12.15 7.06
CA ASN A 47 17.24 10.75 6.73
C ASN A 47 16.66 9.83 7.82
N ASP A 48 16.76 10.23 9.09
CA ASP A 48 16.21 9.46 10.22
C ASP A 48 14.68 9.45 10.21
N LEU A 49 14.06 10.59 9.97
CA LEU A 49 12.60 10.72 9.85
C LEU A 49 12.10 10.01 8.60
N GLY A 50 12.78 10.19 7.46
CA GLY A 50 12.45 9.51 6.20
C GLY A 50 12.46 7.99 6.34
N THR A 51 13.53 7.45 6.91
CA THR A 51 13.67 6.01 7.16
C THR A 51 12.61 5.49 8.14
N ARG A 52 12.22 6.25 9.17
CA ARG A 52 11.15 5.86 10.09
C ARG A 52 9.80 5.73 9.38
N TRP A 53 9.47 6.66 8.49
CA TRP A 53 8.22 6.63 7.75
C TRP A 53 8.18 5.48 6.73
N ILE A 54 9.29 5.26 6.02
CA ILE A 54 9.43 4.11 5.11
C ILE A 54 9.36 2.79 5.88
N ARG A 55 9.93 2.70 7.08
CA ARG A 55 9.80 1.51 7.94
C ARG A 55 8.36 1.23 8.31
N LYS A 56 7.57 2.24 8.70
CA LYS A 56 6.15 2.05 9.02
C LYS A 56 5.32 1.61 7.81
N ALA A 57 5.64 2.12 6.62
CA ALA A 57 5.03 1.66 5.38
C ALA A 57 5.42 0.20 5.07
N ALA A 58 6.68 -0.17 5.30
CA ALA A 58 7.18 -1.53 5.14
C ALA A 58 6.52 -2.52 6.12
N GLU A 59 6.30 -2.11 7.37
CA GLU A 59 5.61 -2.87 8.42
C GLU A 59 4.13 -3.13 8.07
N GLN A 60 3.50 -2.24 7.30
CA GLN A 60 2.13 -2.41 6.78
C GLN A 60 2.07 -3.32 5.54
N GLY A 61 3.19 -3.90 5.12
CA GLY A 61 3.24 -4.80 3.97
C GLY A 61 3.43 -4.10 2.63
N MET A 62 3.83 -2.82 2.61
CA MET A 62 4.15 -2.14 1.36
C MET A 62 5.47 -2.66 0.81
N ALA A 63 5.40 -3.43 -0.28
CA ALA A 63 6.56 -4.04 -0.92
C ALA A 63 7.61 -3.01 -1.38
N GLU A 64 7.15 -1.87 -1.92
CA GLU A 64 8.04 -0.78 -2.33
C GLU A 64 8.82 -0.20 -1.14
N ALA A 65 8.16 -0.01 0.00
CA ALA A 65 8.81 0.49 1.20
C ALA A 65 9.82 -0.50 1.79
N GLN A 66 9.53 -1.80 1.74
CA GLN A 66 10.47 -2.86 2.15
C GLN A 66 11.72 -2.86 1.26
N TYR A 67 11.54 -2.73 -0.06
CA TYR A 67 12.64 -2.63 -1.01
C TYR A 67 13.49 -1.37 -0.77
N THR A 68 12.85 -0.21 -0.59
CA THR A 68 13.57 1.03 -0.29
C THR A 68 14.31 0.95 1.03
N LEU A 69 13.73 0.36 2.08
CA LEU A 69 14.41 0.17 3.36
C LEU A 69 15.66 -0.71 3.22
N GLY A 70 15.64 -1.74 2.37
CA GLY A 70 16.82 -2.56 2.08
C GLY A 70 17.92 -1.82 1.30
N ASN A 71 17.57 -0.78 0.55
CA ASN A 71 18.52 0.07 -0.18
C ASN A 71 19.07 1.22 0.67
N LEU A 72 18.38 1.62 1.73
CA LEU A 72 18.86 2.58 2.72
C LEU A 72 19.90 1.87 3.61
N LYS A 73 21.17 1.93 3.20
CA LYS A 73 22.30 1.29 3.88
C LYS A 73 22.99 2.20 4.88
#